data_AF-W2EU22-F1
#
_entry.id   AF-W2EU22-F1
#
_cell.length_a   1.000
_cell.length_b   1.000
_cell.length_c   1.000
_cell.angle_alpha   90.00
_cell.angle_beta   90.00
_cell.angle_gamma   90.00
#
_symmetry.space_group_name_H-M   'P 1'
#
loop_
_entity.id
_entity.type
_entity.pdbx_description
1 polymer ?
#
loop_
_entity_poly.entity_id
_entity_poly.type
_entity_poly.pdbx_seq_one_letter_code
_entity_poly.pdbx_strand_id
1 'polypeptide(L)'
;MGSTTPGGHLAVQMGTVTVTDTREPGAGPWTVTVSSTDYSRTTAPVVTISRSNMTYWSGPATATQGGGNFIPGQPTAAQQVSLSVPRTAFSRTTQNGVNNCSWIPTLNVSVPFAGVTTGVYRGVITHSVA
;
A
#
# COMPACT_ATOMS: atom_id res chain seq x y z
N MET A 1 -0.13 10.30 9.58
CA MET A 1 1.17 9.57 9.62
C MET A 1 1.81 9.85 10.98
N GLY A 2 2.52 8.88 11.56
CA GLY A 2 3.14 9.01 12.89
C GLY A 2 4.47 9.77 12.89
N SER A 3 5.27 9.60 13.95
CA SER A 3 6.58 10.24 14.14
C SER A 3 7.66 9.20 14.50
N THR A 4 8.90 9.42 14.07
CA THR A 4 10.07 8.63 14.45
C THR A 4 11.33 9.48 14.43
N THR A 5 12.42 8.99 15.00
CA THR A 5 13.76 9.59 14.94
C THR A 5 14.50 9.17 13.65
N PRO A 6 15.54 9.93 13.23
CA PRO A 6 16.48 9.45 12.22
C PRO A 6 17.08 8.09 12.61
N GLY A 7 17.18 7.17 11.65
CA GLY A 7 17.57 5.78 11.88
C GLY A 7 16.46 4.87 12.42
N GLY A 8 15.30 5.44 12.77
CA GLY A 8 14.17 4.68 13.31
C GLY A 8 13.26 4.09 12.24
N HIS A 9 12.32 3.26 12.71
CA HIS A 9 11.28 2.65 11.89
C HIS A 9 9.90 3.09 12.35
N LEU A 10 9.02 3.36 11.40
CA LEU A 10 7.63 3.70 11.64
C LEU A 10 6.74 2.68 10.93
N ALA A 11 5.95 1.92 11.69
CA ALA A 11 4.92 1.03 11.16
C ALA A 11 3.54 1.70 11.28
N VAL A 12 2.78 1.74 10.20
CA VAL A 12 1.46 2.38 10.14
C VAL A 12 0.47 1.47 9.43
N GLN A 13 -0.61 1.10 10.11
CA GLN A 13 -1.77 0.54 9.43
C GLN A 13 -2.45 1.65 8.62
N MET A 14 -2.59 1.39 7.32
CA MET A 14 -3.38 2.22 6.43
C MET A 14 -4.86 1.96 6.72
N GLY A 15 -5.71 2.98 6.54
CA GLY A 15 -7.15 2.78 6.63
C GLY A 15 -7.65 1.71 5.66
N THR A 16 -8.89 1.25 5.89
CA THR A 16 -9.51 0.24 5.03
C THR A 16 -9.52 0.66 3.57
N VAL A 17 -8.98 -0.19 2.70
CA VAL A 17 -9.10 -0.07 1.25
C VAL A 17 -10.20 -1.03 0.80
N THR A 18 -11.12 -0.53 -0.03
CA THR A 18 -12.26 -1.29 -0.54
C THR A 18 -12.34 -1.16 -2.04
N VAL A 19 -12.35 -2.28 -2.75
CA VAL A 19 -12.75 -2.37 -4.17
C VAL A 19 -14.21 -2.76 -4.21
N THR A 20 -15.02 -1.97 -4.90
CA THR A 20 -16.39 -2.36 -5.30
C THR A 20 -16.41 -2.43 -6.81
N ASP A 21 -16.70 -3.61 -7.34
CA ASP A 21 -16.76 -3.88 -8.76
C ASP A 21 -18.21 -4.22 -9.13
N THR A 22 -18.85 -3.27 -9.82
CA THR A 22 -20.24 -3.34 -10.28
C THR A 22 -20.34 -3.60 -11.79
N ARG A 23 -19.25 -4.04 -12.43
CA ARG A 23 -19.25 -4.36 -13.86
C ARG A 23 -20.17 -5.58 -14.13
N GLU A 24 -20.64 -5.68 -15.36
CA GLU A 24 -21.58 -6.71 -15.80
C GLU A 24 -21.11 -8.15 -15.49
N PRO A 25 -22.04 -9.11 -15.32
CA PRO A 25 -21.71 -10.53 -15.18
C PRO A 25 -20.89 -11.01 -16.40
N GLY A 26 -19.58 -11.21 -16.21
CA GLY A 26 -18.63 -11.52 -17.28
C GLY A 26 -17.41 -10.59 -17.32
N ALA A 27 -17.38 -9.56 -16.49
CA ALA A 27 -16.17 -8.76 -16.29
C ALA A 27 -14.99 -9.64 -15.88
N GLY A 28 -13.85 -9.42 -16.55
CA GLY A 28 -12.61 -10.14 -16.31
C GLY A 28 -12.04 -9.92 -14.90
N PRO A 29 -10.88 -10.53 -14.61
CA PRO A 29 -10.20 -10.33 -13.33
C PRO A 29 -9.83 -8.86 -13.16
N TRP A 30 -9.59 -8.45 -11.91
CA TRP A 30 -9.03 -7.13 -11.60
C TRP A 30 -7.78 -7.27 -10.75
N THR A 31 -6.89 -6.31 -10.86
CA THR A 31 -5.68 -6.21 -10.04
C THR A 31 -5.52 -4.80 -9.49
N VAL A 32 -5.34 -4.71 -8.18
CA VAL A 32 -5.01 -3.47 -7.48
C VAL A 32 -3.50 -3.37 -7.38
N THR A 33 -2.96 -2.29 -7.94
CA THR A 33 -1.55 -1.91 -7.84
C THR A 33 -1.38 -0.84 -6.78
N VAL A 34 -0.39 -1.02 -5.90
CA VAL A 34 0.08 0.01 -4.95
C VAL A 34 1.40 0.61 -5.43
N SER A 35 1.53 1.91 -5.29
CA SER A 35 2.77 2.66 -5.56
C SER A 35 2.99 3.75 -4.52
N SER A 36 4.23 4.21 -4.40
CA SER A 36 4.62 5.30 -3.49
C SER A 36 5.43 6.34 -4.24
N THR A 37 5.26 7.61 -3.87
CA THR A 37 6.27 8.64 -4.16
C THR A 37 7.41 8.57 -3.15
N ASP A 38 8.50 9.28 -3.43
CA ASP A 38 9.45 9.64 -2.38
C ASP A 38 8.79 10.58 -1.36
N TYR A 39 9.35 10.63 -0.16
CA TYR A 39 8.87 11.46 0.94
C TYR A 39 9.82 12.64 1.11
N SER A 40 9.32 13.85 0.87
CA SER A 40 10.14 15.06 0.92
C SER A 40 9.77 15.92 2.11
N ARG A 41 10.78 16.51 2.75
CA ARG A 41 10.60 17.48 3.83
C ARG A 41 9.87 18.71 3.29
N THR A 42 8.86 19.18 4.00
CA THR A 42 7.98 20.28 3.55
C THR A 42 8.60 21.67 3.75
N THR A 43 9.75 21.75 4.43
CA THR A 43 10.46 23.00 4.75
C THR A 43 11.94 22.88 4.40
N ALA A 44 12.61 24.00 4.15
CA ALA A 44 14.04 24.04 3.85
C ALA A 44 14.93 23.61 5.05
N PRO A 45 16.08 22.95 4.83
CA PRO A 45 16.52 22.39 3.54
C PRO A 45 15.61 21.24 3.09
N VAL A 46 15.43 21.12 1.76
CA VAL A 46 14.66 20.01 1.17
C VAL A 46 15.50 18.76 1.31
N VAL A 47 14.94 17.77 2.01
CA VAL A 47 15.55 16.46 2.24
C VAL A 47 14.54 15.41 1.82
N THR A 48 15.01 14.36 1.17
CA THR A 48 14.15 13.31 0.62
C THR A 48 14.50 11.95 1.23
N ILE A 49 13.48 11.23 1.68
CA ILE A 49 13.54 9.82 2.01
C ILE A 49 13.00 9.07 0.80
N SER A 50 13.85 8.28 0.15
CA SER A 50 13.43 7.52 -1.04
C SER A 50 12.36 6.48 -0.68
N ARG A 51 11.41 6.28 -1.59
CA ARG A 51 10.38 5.23 -1.55
C ARG A 51 10.94 3.82 -1.44
N SER A 52 12.21 3.60 -1.79
CA SER A 52 12.90 2.33 -1.56
C SER A 52 12.98 1.96 -0.08
N ASN A 53 12.96 2.95 0.81
CA ASN A 53 12.92 2.76 2.26
C ASN A 53 11.51 2.47 2.81
N MET A 54 10.52 2.37 1.93
CA MET A 54 9.15 2.01 2.28
C MET A 54 8.93 0.54 1.96
N THR A 55 8.51 -0.24 2.95
CA THR A 55 8.02 -1.59 2.74
C THR A 55 6.53 -1.67 3.02
N TYR A 56 5.85 -2.53 2.27
CA TYR A 56 4.41 -2.65 2.27
C TYR A 56 4.00 -4.10 2.37
N TRP A 57 2.91 -4.35 3.08
CA TRP A 57 2.16 -5.59 2.94
C TRP A 57 0.66 -5.30 2.97
N SER A 58 -0.10 -6.00 2.13
CA SER A 58 -1.54 -5.77 1.97
C SER A 58 -2.36 -6.24 3.17
N GLY A 59 -1.90 -7.28 3.84
CA GLY A 59 -2.71 -8.03 4.78
C GLY A 59 -3.73 -8.93 4.08
N PRO A 60 -4.45 -9.76 4.85
CA PRO A 60 -5.53 -10.58 4.33
C PRO A 60 -6.76 -9.73 4.00
N ALA A 61 -7.71 -10.31 3.26
CA ALA A 61 -9.04 -9.72 3.14
C ALA A 61 -9.71 -9.63 4.52
N THR A 62 -10.35 -8.50 4.81
CA THR A 62 -11.15 -8.30 6.02
C THR A 62 -12.64 -8.43 5.77
N ALA A 63 -13.08 -8.20 4.53
CA ALA A 63 -14.45 -8.47 4.08
C ALA A 63 -14.46 -8.76 2.59
N THR A 64 -15.27 -9.74 2.16
CA THR A 64 -15.48 -10.06 0.75
C THR A 64 -16.96 -10.33 0.48
N GLN A 65 -17.39 -10.04 -0.74
CA GLN A 65 -18.72 -10.38 -1.26
C GLN A 65 -18.62 -10.74 -2.74
N GLY A 66 -19.50 -11.64 -3.19
CA GLY A 66 -19.56 -12.10 -4.58
C GLY A 66 -18.64 -13.30 -4.82
N GLY A 67 -18.60 -13.76 -6.08
CA GLY A 67 -17.76 -14.89 -6.49
C GLY A 67 -16.32 -14.49 -6.78
N GLY A 68 -15.46 -15.49 -6.99
CA GLY A 68 -14.06 -15.34 -7.36
C GLY A 68 -13.12 -15.54 -6.16
N ASN A 69 -11.84 -15.77 -6.45
CA ASN A 69 -10.83 -15.85 -5.41
C ASN A 69 -10.18 -14.49 -5.22
N PHE A 70 -10.23 -13.98 -3.99
CA PHE A 70 -9.63 -12.72 -3.59
C PHE A 70 -8.23 -13.01 -3.03
N ILE A 71 -7.20 -12.64 -3.78
CA ILE A 71 -5.81 -12.99 -3.50
C ILE A 71 -5.07 -11.75 -2.98
N PRO A 72 -4.65 -11.72 -1.71
CA PRO A 72 -3.79 -10.66 -1.21
C PRO A 72 -2.41 -10.74 -1.84
N GLY A 73 -1.80 -9.59 -2.15
CA GLY A 73 -0.44 -9.56 -2.68
C GLY A 73 0.59 -10.01 -1.65
N GLN A 74 0.46 -9.53 -0.41
CA GLN A 74 1.35 -9.84 0.71
C GLN A 74 0.52 -10.02 1.98
N PRO A 75 0.03 -11.25 2.28
CA PRO A 75 -0.93 -11.46 3.36
C PRO A 75 -0.38 -11.21 4.76
N THR A 76 0.95 -11.25 4.96
CA THR A 76 1.57 -11.13 6.27
C THR A 76 2.77 -10.18 6.27
N ALA A 77 3.15 -9.70 7.45
CA ALA A 77 4.34 -8.86 7.63
C ALA A 77 5.65 -9.54 7.19
N ALA A 78 5.74 -10.87 7.29
CA ALA A 78 6.90 -11.64 6.84
C ALA A 78 7.10 -11.58 5.31
N GLN A 79 6.05 -11.23 4.57
CA GLN A 79 6.04 -11.11 3.11
C GLN A 79 6.08 -9.66 2.64
N GLN A 80 6.41 -8.71 3.52
CA GLN A 80 6.51 -7.31 3.13
C GLN A 80 7.50 -7.10 1.98
N VAL A 81 7.15 -6.21 1.07
CA VAL A 81 7.94 -5.90 -0.14
C VAL A 81 8.29 -4.43 -0.20
N SER A 82 9.45 -4.10 -0.75
CA SER A 82 9.83 -2.71 -1.01
C SER A 82 8.95 -2.08 -2.09
N LEU A 83 8.54 -0.82 -1.89
CA LEU A 83 7.85 0.04 -2.86
C LEU A 83 8.82 0.79 -3.80
N SER A 84 10.05 0.28 -3.96
CA SER A 84 11.01 0.70 -5.00
C SER A 84 10.52 0.47 -6.43
N VAL A 85 9.43 -0.27 -6.61
CA VAL A 85 8.61 -0.36 -7.83
C VAL A 85 7.14 -0.54 -7.42
N PRO A 86 6.16 -0.29 -8.32
CA PRO A 86 4.77 -0.64 -8.07
C PRO A 86 4.61 -2.14 -7.75
N ARG A 87 3.66 -2.47 -6.88
CA ARG A 87 3.40 -3.85 -6.40
C ARG A 87 1.93 -4.19 -6.52
N THR A 88 1.61 -5.47 -6.71
CA THR A 88 0.25 -5.95 -6.54
C THR A 88 -0.12 -5.91 -5.05
N ALA A 89 -1.14 -5.14 -4.71
CA ALA A 89 -1.73 -5.11 -3.38
C ALA A 89 -2.77 -6.21 -3.21
N PHE A 90 -3.62 -6.39 -4.21
CA PHE A 90 -4.73 -7.34 -4.15
C PHE A 90 -5.17 -7.71 -5.58
N SER A 91 -5.64 -8.92 -5.80
CA SER A 91 -6.26 -9.32 -7.06
C SER A 91 -7.49 -10.18 -6.85
N ARG A 92 -8.30 -10.27 -7.90
CA ARG A 92 -9.43 -11.18 -7.96
C ARG A 92 -9.35 -12.04 -9.21
N THR A 93 -9.54 -13.34 -9.06
CA THR A 93 -9.69 -14.26 -10.21
C THR A 93 -11.10 -14.24 -10.78
N THR A 94 -11.23 -14.54 -12.07
CA THR A 94 -12.49 -14.43 -12.79
C THR A 94 -13.57 -15.33 -12.18
N GLN A 95 -14.67 -14.71 -11.77
CA GLN A 95 -15.99 -15.33 -11.62
C GLN A 95 -17.04 -14.23 -11.80
N ASN A 96 -18.21 -14.56 -12.33
CA ASN A 96 -19.19 -13.55 -12.70
C ASN A 96 -19.83 -12.87 -11.49
N GLY A 97 -20.21 -11.60 -11.67
CA GLY A 97 -21.10 -10.86 -10.78
C GLY A 97 -20.45 -9.72 -10.00
N VAL A 98 -21.31 -8.88 -9.43
CA VAL A 98 -20.95 -7.79 -8.53
C VAL A 98 -20.17 -8.34 -7.35
N ASN A 99 -19.07 -7.67 -7.02
CA ASN A 99 -18.16 -8.12 -5.98
C ASN A 99 -17.56 -6.96 -5.18
N ASN A 100 -17.16 -7.28 -3.95
CA ASN A 100 -16.45 -6.36 -3.09
C ASN A 100 -15.31 -7.09 -2.39
N CYS A 101 -14.18 -6.39 -2.24
CA CYS A 101 -13.08 -6.84 -1.39
C CYS A 101 -12.54 -5.66 -0.58
N SER A 102 -12.41 -5.86 0.74
CA SER A 102 -11.80 -4.90 1.65
C SER A 102 -10.59 -5.51 2.36
N TRP A 103 -9.57 -4.69 2.63
CA TRP A 103 -8.38 -5.07 3.40
C TRP A 103 -7.78 -3.87 4.13
N ILE A 104 -6.89 -4.13 5.10
CA ILE A 104 -6.19 -3.11 5.90
C ILE A 104 -4.69 -3.27 5.66
N PRO A 105 -4.10 -2.49 4.74
CA PRO A 105 -2.68 -2.57 4.46
C PRO A 105 -1.82 -1.99 5.57
N THR A 106 -0.54 -2.34 5.59
CA THR A 106 0.44 -1.73 6.49
C THR A 106 1.64 -1.22 5.70
N LEU A 107 2.07 -0.01 6.03
CA LEU A 107 3.27 0.64 5.51
C LEU A 107 4.31 0.71 6.63
N ASN A 108 5.51 0.23 6.34
CA ASN A 108 6.68 0.39 7.18
C ASN A 108 7.62 1.38 6.51
N VAL A 109 8.04 2.40 7.25
CA VAL A 109 8.94 3.46 6.80
C VAL A 109 10.23 3.35 7.58
N SER A 110 11.31 3.01 6.89
CA SER A 110 12.66 3.04 7.45
C SER A 110 13.26 4.42 7.20
N VAL A 111 13.56 5.17 8.25
CA VAL A 111 14.12 6.51 8.11
C VAL A 111 15.64 6.42 8.15
N PRO A 112 16.37 6.80 7.08
CA PRO A 112 17.83 6.80 7.12
C PRO A 112 18.37 7.68 8.26
N PHE A 113 19.48 7.26 8.87
CA PHE A 113 20.16 8.08 9.87
C PHE A 113 20.88 9.27 9.23
N ALA A 114 21.60 9.01 8.13
CA ALA A 114 22.37 10.01 7.42
C ALA A 114 21.50 10.87 6.50
N GLY A 115 21.73 12.17 6.50
CA GLY A 115 21.09 13.11 5.58
C GLY A 115 19.64 13.47 5.90
N VAL A 116 18.99 12.77 6.84
CA VAL A 116 17.64 13.10 7.33
C VAL A 116 17.72 14.10 8.47
N THR A 117 16.87 15.12 8.43
CA THR A 117 16.80 16.16 9.47
C THR A 117 15.40 16.23 10.05
N THR A 118 15.27 16.72 11.29
CA THR A 118 13.96 16.85 11.95
C THR A 118 13.02 17.72 11.14
N GLY A 119 11.80 17.24 10.91
CA GLY A 119 10.75 17.99 10.23
C GLY A 119 9.64 17.09 9.72
N VAL A 120 8.68 17.71 9.04
CA VAL A 120 7.54 17.01 8.44
C VAL A 120 7.92 16.55 7.04
N TYR A 121 7.77 15.26 6.79
CA TYR A 121 7.96 14.63 5.49
C TYR A 121 6.61 14.25 4.89
N ARG A 122 6.42 14.52 3.59
CA ARG A 122 5.19 14.24 2.87
C ARG A 122 5.47 13.38 1.65
N GLY A 123 4.69 12.32 1.50
CA GLY A 123 4.66 11.44 0.34
C GLY A 123 3.24 10.92 0.13
N VAL A 124 3.02 10.23 -0.98
CA VAL A 124 1.71 9.71 -1.39
C VAL A 124 1.83 8.22 -1.66
N ILE A 125 0.90 7.44 -1.10
CA ILE A 125 0.63 6.06 -1.49
C ILE A 125 -0.63 6.05 -2.34
N THR A 126 -0.57 5.40 -3.50
CA THR A 126 -1.69 5.29 -4.43
C THR A 126 -2.04 3.83 -4.64
N HIS A 127 -3.31 3.48 -4.39
CA HIS A 127 -3.92 2.23 -4.82
C HIS A 127 -4.77 2.49 -6.06
N SER A 128 -4.48 1.81 -7.16
CA SER A 128 -5.23 1.91 -8.42
C SER A 128 -5.66 0.53 -8.89
N VAL A 129 -6.92 0.40 -9.30
CA VAL A 129 -7.48 -0.84 -9.85
C VAL A 129 -7.51 -0.80 -11.37
N ALA A 130 -7.16 -1.90 -12.01
CA ALA A 130 -7.31 -2.15 -13.45
C ALA A 130 -8.03 -3.48 -13.68
#